data_AF-A0A919KEL1-F1
#
_entry.id   AF-A0A919KEL1-F1
#
_cell.length_a   1.000
_cell.length_b   1.000
_cell.length_c   1.000
_cell.angle_alpha   90.00
_cell.angle_beta   90.00
_cell.angle_gamma   90.00
#
_symmetry.space_group_name_H-M   'P 1'
#
loop_
_entity.id
_entity.type
_entity.pdbx_description
1 polymer ?
#
loop_
_entity_poly.entity_id
_entity_poly.type
_entity_poly.pdbx_seq_one_letter_code
_entity_poly.pdbx_strand_id
1 'polypeptide(L)'
;MKSIIAGQQTQTVYKDLRKLAEVAATMMDDSLKGKKPEVNDTKTYDNGTKVVPAYLLQPVSVDKSNYKQVLVDGGYYTEGDLK
;
A
#
# COMPACT_ATOMS: atom_id res chain seq x y z
N MET A 1 -4.22 11.77 -10.49
CA MET A 1 -5.39 11.04 -11.05
C MET A 1 -6.07 11.79 -12.17
N LYS A 2 -6.35 13.09 -12.02
CA LYS A 2 -6.95 13.94 -13.07
C LYS A 2 -6.25 13.81 -14.43
N SER A 3 -4.91 13.76 -14.47
CA SER A 3 -4.14 13.52 -15.70
C SER A 3 -4.38 12.16 -16.36
N ILE A 4 -4.64 11.10 -15.57
CA ILE A 4 -5.01 9.77 -16.10
C ILE A 4 -6.44 9.80 -16.68
N ILE A 5 -7.36 10.49 -15.99
CA ILE A 5 -8.73 10.70 -16.47
C ILE A 5 -8.73 11.50 -17.79
N ALA A 6 -7.90 12.55 -17.86
CA ALA A 6 -7.70 13.40 -19.03
C ALA A 6 -6.88 12.74 -20.16
N GLY A 7 -6.34 11.53 -19.96
CA GLY A 7 -5.57 10.80 -20.98
C GLY A 7 -4.15 11.32 -21.21
N GLN A 8 -3.61 12.13 -20.29
CA GLN A 8 -2.25 12.68 -20.36
C GLN A 8 -1.20 11.76 -19.71
N GLN A 9 -1.62 11.00 -18.71
CA GLN A 9 -0.79 9.99 -18.04
C GLN A 9 -1.47 8.62 -18.21
N THR A 10 -0.71 7.60 -18.55
CA THR A 10 -1.29 6.28 -18.87
C THR A 10 -1.68 5.49 -17.63
N GLN A 11 -0.81 5.46 -16.61
CA GLN A 11 -0.93 4.55 -15.48
C GLN A 11 -0.25 5.13 -14.22
N THR A 12 -0.66 4.64 -13.06
CA THR A 12 0.02 4.82 -11.78
C THR A 12 -0.10 3.56 -10.91
N VAL A 13 0.69 3.49 -9.84
CA VAL A 13 0.65 2.36 -8.90
C VAL A 13 0.08 2.86 -7.57
N TYR A 14 -1.05 2.27 -7.17
CA TYR A 14 -1.68 2.53 -5.88
C TYR A 14 -1.09 1.64 -4.80
N LYS A 15 -0.69 2.28 -3.70
CA LYS A 15 -0.22 1.64 -2.47
C LYS A 15 -1.06 2.21 -1.32
N ASP A 16 -1.94 1.40 -0.76
CA ASP A 16 -2.87 1.85 0.28
C ASP A 16 -2.13 2.09 1.61
N LEU A 17 -1.94 3.36 1.96
CA LEU A 17 -1.29 3.76 3.20
C LEU A 17 -2.07 3.32 4.45
N ARG A 18 -3.39 3.12 4.35
CA ARG A 18 -4.22 2.67 5.47
C ARG A 18 -3.86 1.24 5.86
N LYS A 19 -3.68 0.36 4.86
CA LYS A 19 -3.21 -1.02 5.08
C LYS A 19 -1.80 -1.06 5.63
N LEU A 20 -0.91 -0.18 5.15
CA LEU A 20 0.45 -0.09 5.68
C LEU A 20 0.44 0.35 7.15
N ALA A 21 -0.40 1.33 7.50
CA ALA A 21 -0.56 1.78 8.88
C ALA A 21 -1.12 0.67 9.79
N GLU A 22 -2.09 -0.11 9.31
CA GLU A 22 -2.66 -1.25 10.05
C GLU A 22 -1.60 -2.33 10.35
N VAL A 23 -0.79 -2.71 9.35
CA VAL A 23 0.31 -3.65 9.55
C VAL A 23 1.33 -3.07 10.53
N ALA A 24 1.73 -1.80 10.36
CA ALA A 24 2.70 -1.17 11.26
C ALA A 24 2.20 -1.09 12.71
N ALA A 25 0.92 -0.73 12.91
CA ALA A 25 0.30 -0.68 14.24
C ALA A 25 0.22 -2.07 14.88
N THR A 26 -0.14 -3.09 14.10
CA THR A 26 -0.17 -4.50 14.56
C THR A 26 1.23 -4.96 14.98
N MET A 27 2.25 -4.71 14.13
CA MET A 27 3.63 -5.06 14.45
C MET A 27 4.13 -4.35 15.72
N MET A 28 3.75 -3.09 15.92
CA MET A 28 4.07 -2.34 17.12
C MET A 28 3.39 -2.96 18.35
N ASP A 29 2.10 -3.25 18.29
CA ASP A 29 1.34 -3.87 19.39
C ASP A 29 1.89 -5.25 19.78
N ASP A 30 2.20 -6.09 18.78
CA ASP A 30 2.84 -7.39 19.01
C ASP A 30 4.18 -7.23 19.71
N SER A 31 5.02 -6.30 19.24
CA SER A 31 6.33 -6.03 19.83
C SER A 31 6.20 -5.56 21.28
N LEU A 32 5.25 -4.67 21.58
CA LEU A 32 4.98 -4.19 22.94
C LEU A 32 4.45 -5.30 23.86
N LYS A 33 3.73 -6.28 23.31
CA LYS A 33 3.22 -7.46 24.03
C LYS A 33 4.21 -8.62 24.09
N GLY A 34 5.45 -8.43 23.63
CA GLY A 34 6.49 -9.47 23.59
C GLY A 34 6.21 -10.60 22.59
N LYS A 35 5.28 -10.40 21.65
CA LYS A 35 4.99 -11.32 20.55
C LYS A 35 5.90 -11.01 19.36
N LYS A 36 6.11 -12.01 18.51
CA LYS A 36 6.82 -11.81 17.24
C LYS A 36 5.84 -11.27 16.20
N PRO A 37 6.11 -10.12 15.57
CA PRO A 37 5.28 -9.62 14.50
C PRO A 37 5.21 -10.57 13.30
N GLU A 38 4.07 -10.60 12.63
CA GLU A 38 3.90 -11.37 11.39
C GLU A 38 4.76 -10.77 10.26
N VAL A 39 5.42 -11.64 9.49
CA VAL A 39 6.25 -11.27 8.33
C VAL A 39 6.03 -12.27 7.20
N ASN A 40 6.18 -11.83 5.95
CA ASN A 40 6.01 -12.68 4.77
C ASN A 40 7.26 -12.72 3.86
N ASP A 41 8.31 -11.96 4.20
CA ASP A 41 9.61 -11.98 3.53
C ASP A 41 10.74 -11.92 4.56
N THR A 42 11.63 -12.90 4.52
CA THR A 42 12.81 -12.97 5.40
C THR A 42 14.10 -13.18 4.61
N LYS A 43 14.11 -12.79 3.33
CA LYS A 43 15.20 -13.08 2.38
C LYS A 43 15.62 -11.85 1.57
N THR A 44 14.70 -10.95 1.23
CA THR A 44 14.93 -9.92 0.21
C THR A 44 15.61 -8.66 0.75
N TYR A 45 15.33 -8.27 1.99
CA TYR A 45 15.73 -6.96 2.52
C TYR A 45 17.01 -7.04 3.35
N ASP A 46 18.15 -7.20 2.70
CA ASP A 46 19.46 -7.03 3.33
C ASP A 46 19.78 -5.54 3.50
N ASN A 47 20.04 -5.11 4.74
CA ASN A 47 20.41 -3.73 5.06
C ASN A 47 21.93 -3.53 5.21
N GLY A 48 22.74 -4.51 4.81
CA GLY A 48 24.20 -4.54 4.93
C GLY A 48 24.72 -5.12 6.25
N THR A 49 23.84 -5.37 7.23
CA THR A 49 24.19 -6.02 8.51
C THR A 49 23.45 -7.34 8.69
N LYS A 50 22.18 -7.38 8.29
CA LYS A 50 21.34 -8.58 8.34
C LYS A 50 20.23 -8.49 7.32
N VAL A 51 19.67 -9.65 6.99
CA VAL A 51 18.38 -9.72 6.31
C VAL A 51 17.28 -9.37 7.30
N VAL A 52 16.56 -8.28 7.03
CA VAL A 52 15.48 -7.77 7.87
C VAL A 52 14.18 -8.51 7.54
N PRO A 53 13.55 -9.19 8.52
CA PRO A 53 12.20 -9.72 8.33
C PRO A 53 11.21 -8.59 8.02
N ALA A 54 10.46 -8.72 6.95
CA ALA A 54 9.58 -7.70 6.41
C ALA A 54 8.20 -8.25 6.06
N TYR A 55 7.21 -7.36 6.03
CA TYR A 55 5.88 -7.65 5.53
C TYR A 55 5.60 -6.78 4.30
N LEU A 56 5.38 -7.42 3.16
CA LEU A 56 5.15 -6.77 1.88
C LEU A 56 3.67 -6.77 1.55
N LEU A 57 3.11 -5.58 1.39
CA LEU A 57 1.78 -5.37 0.83
C LEU A 57 1.85 -5.36 -0.70
N GLN A 58 0.92 -6.05 -1.34
CA GLN A 58 0.84 -6.08 -2.80
C GLN A 58 0.33 -4.73 -3.32
N PRO A 59 1.10 -4.03 -4.19
CA PRO A 59 0.64 -2.81 -4.83
C PRO A 59 -0.42 -3.13 -5.91
N VAL A 60 -1.24 -2.14 -6.25
CA VAL A 60 -2.29 -2.27 -7.27
C VAL A 60 -1.99 -1.35 -8.45
N SER A 61 -1.91 -1.89 -9.67
CA SER A 61 -1.81 -1.08 -10.88
C SER A 61 -3.13 -0.36 -11.14
N VAL A 62 -3.08 0.95 -11.40
CA VAL A 62 -4.26 1.79 -11.61
C VAL A 62 -4.13 2.60 -12.90
N ASP A 63 -5.17 2.53 -13.73
CA ASP A 63 -5.31 3.31 -14.95
C ASP A 63 -6.74 3.83 -15.10
N LYS A 64 -7.07 4.36 -16.28
CA LYS A 64 -8.40 4.93 -16.56
C LYS A 64 -9.54 3.90 -16.46
N SER A 65 -9.26 2.61 -16.64
CA SER A 65 -10.26 1.54 -16.63
C SER A 65 -10.70 1.13 -15.23
N ASN A 66 -9.85 1.27 -14.22
CA ASN A 66 -10.11 0.72 -12.88
C ASN A 66 -10.01 1.74 -11.72
N TYR A 67 -9.61 3.01 -11.97
CA TYR A 67 -9.37 3.96 -10.88
C TYR A 67 -10.58 4.20 -9.97
N LYS A 68 -11.80 4.21 -10.52
CA LYS A 68 -13.02 4.42 -9.71
C LYS A 68 -13.20 3.29 -8.70
N GLN A 69 -13.12 2.05 -9.16
CA GLN A 69 -13.24 0.87 -8.31
C GLN A 69 -12.15 0.84 -7.23
N VAL A 70 -10.90 1.09 -7.61
CA VAL A 70 -9.76 0.96 -6.69
C VAL A 70 -9.71 2.11 -5.70
N LEU A 71 -9.96 3.35 -6.13
CA LEU A 71 -9.69 4.54 -5.32
C LEU A 71 -10.95 5.18 -4.74
N VAL A 72 -12.08 5.14 -5.45
CA VAL A 72 -13.34 5.75 -4.98
C VAL A 72 -14.16 4.74 -4.20
N ASP A 73 -14.47 3.59 -4.80
CA ASP A 73 -15.23 2.54 -4.11
C ASP A 73 -14.41 1.93 -2.97
N GLY A 74 -13.07 1.91 -3.11
CA GLY A 74 -12.12 1.59 -2.05
C GLY A 74 -12.01 2.66 -0.95
N GLY A 75 -12.72 3.78 -1.07
CA GLY A 75 -12.84 4.84 -0.06
C GLY A 75 -11.56 5.63 0.18
N TYR A 76 -10.62 5.65 -0.77
CA TYR A 76 -9.38 6.41 -0.64
C TYR A 76 -9.55 7.87 -1.09
N TYR A 77 -10.38 8.09 -2.10
CA TYR A 77 -10.83 9.41 -2.55
C TYR A 77 -12.36 9.43 -2.63
N THR A 78 -12.95 10.60 -2.46
CA THR A 78 -14.33 10.85 -2.86
C THR A 78 -14.38 11.14 -4.36
N GLU A 79 -15.56 11.04 -4.99
CA GLU A 79 -15.72 11.49 -6.37
C GLU A 79 -15.39 12.98 -6.54
N GLY A 80 -15.63 13.79 -5.51
CA GLY A 80 -15.36 15.23 -5.52
C GLY A 80 -13.86 15.54 -5.63
N ASP A 81 -13.00 14.72 -5.01
CA ASP A 81 -11.55 14.90 -5.05
C ASP A 81 -10.97 14.70 -6.45
N LEU A 82 -11.67 13.93 -7.29
CA LEU A 82 -11.24 13.53 -8.63
C LEU A 82 -11.83 14.37 -9.75
N LYS A 83 -12.72 15.31 -9.44
CA LYS A 83 -13.30 16.28 -10.39
C LYS A 83 -12.40 17.48 -10.59
#